data_AF-A0A9P1FY12-F1
#
_entry.id   AF-A0A9P1FY12-F1
#
_cell.length_a   1.000
_cell.length_b   1.000
_cell.length_c   1.000
_cell.angle_alpha   90.00
_cell.angle_beta   90.00
_cell.angle_gamma   90.00
#
_symmetry.space_group_name_H-M   'P 1'
#
loop_
_entity.id
_entity.type
_entity.pdbx_description
1 polymer ?
#
loop_
_entity_poly.entity_id
_entity_poly.type
_entity_poly.pdbx_seq_one_letter_code
_entity_poly.pdbx_strand_id
1 'polypeptide(L)'
;MAMRLEILILVAAILIQLFYVHIYELFISLKGQSPAKPRADIIEVSEFHSSNCEGPPARVWLIRPGPPGHSEDAPCISIRPEMKVPGQAAGTAGAAAVEQLYGRVSCDTLRHEEGGFLDLCSDQSCSEAGCQRIPSVGEGECGTSFLGFAAASWRCISVAADLTE
;
A
#
# COMPACT_ATOMS: atom_id res chain seq x y z
N MET A 1 -45.48 -10.50 53.56
CA MET A 1 -44.60 -9.36 53.23
C MET A 1 -43.36 -9.75 52.40
N ALA A 2 -43.19 -11.01 51.98
CA ALA A 2 -41.99 -11.47 51.24
C ALA A 2 -42.01 -11.15 49.73
N MET A 3 -43.17 -11.27 49.06
CA MET A 3 -43.30 -10.99 47.60
C MET A 3 -42.86 -9.58 47.19
N ARG A 4 -42.99 -8.57 48.06
CA ARG A 4 -42.59 -7.19 47.75
C ARG A 4 -41.07 -7.03 47.66
N LEU A 5 -40.31 -7.82 48.43
CA LEU A 5 -38.85 -7.75 48.45
C LEU A 5 -38.25 -8.46 47.22
N GLU A 6 -38.80 -9.61 46.85
CA GLU A 6 -38.36 -10.37 45.67
C GLU A 6 -38.55 -9.58 44.38
N ILE A 7 -39.68 -8.88 44.24
CA ILE A 7 -39.94 -8.01 43.08
C ILE A 7 -38.94 -6.85 43.03
N LEU A 8 -38.61 -6.23 44.18
CA LEU A 8 -37.64 -5.14 44.22
C LEU A 8 -36.22 -5.61 43.85
N ILE A 9 -35.83 -6.80 44.30
CA ILE A 9 -34.53 -7.39 43.96
C ILE A 9 -34.45 -7.70 42.46
N LEU A 10 -35.52 -8.24 41.87
CA LEU A 10 -35.56 -8.57 40.45
C LEU A 10 -35.50 -7.30 39.58
N VAL A 11 -36.23 -6.26 39.94
CA VAL A 11 -36.18 -4.96 39.25
C VAL A 11 -34.78 -4.34 39.36
N ALA A 12 -34.16 -4.37 40.54
CA ALA A 12 -32.81 -3.85 40.74
C ALA A 12 -31.77 -4.61 39.89
N ALA A 13 -31.87 -5.95 39.83
CA ALA A 13 -30.98 -6.77 39.02
C ALA A 13 -31.08 -6.45 37.52
N ILE A 14 -32.31 -6.27 37.01
CA ILE A 14 -32.55 -5.88 35.62
C ILE A 14 -31.95 -4.50 35.32
N LEU A 15 -32.15 -3.52 36.21
CA LEU A 15 -31.60 -2.17 36.02
C LEU A 15 -30.07 -2.16 36.01
N ILE A 16 -29.44 -2.96 36.88
CA ILE A 16 -27.97 -3.09 36.91
C ILE A 16 -27.47 -3.74 35.62
N GLN A 17 -28.14 -4.78 35.12
CA GLN A 17 -27.77 -5.42 33.86
C GLN A 17 -27.89 -4.46 32.67
N LEU A 18 -29.00 -3.71 32.58
CA LEU A 18 -29.20 -2.72 31.51
C LEU A 18 -28.16 -1.61 31.57
N PHE A 19 -27.83 -1.12 32.77
CA PHE A 19 -26.78 -0.13 32.95
C PHE A 19 -25.41 -0.68 32.54
N TYR A 20 -25.09 -1.92 32.91
CA TYR A 20 -23.83 -2.56 32.54
C TYR A 20 -23.70 -2.72 31.02
N VAL A 21 -24.75 -3.16 30.32
CA VAL A 21 -24.77 -3.26 28.86
C VAL A 21 -24.54 -1.89 28.22
N HIS A 22 -25.21 -0.85 28.70
CA HIS A 22 -25.03 0.51 28.17
C HIS A 22 -23.61 1.04 28.34
N ILE A 23 -22.99 0.81 29.49
CA ILE A 23 -21.60 1.20 29.75
C ILE A 23 -20.65 0.40 28.85
N TYR A 24 -20.89 -0.90 28.66
CA TYR A 24 -20.07 -1.74 27.80
C TYR A 24 -20.10 -1.29 26.33
N GLU A 25 -21.29 -0.98 25.81
CA GLU A 25 -21.48 -0.39 24.47
C GLU A 25 -20.76 0.96 24.34
N LEU A 26 -20.86 1.81 25.36
CA LEU A 26 -20.15 3.10 25.38
C LEU A 26 -18.63 2.91 25.34
N PHE A 27 -18.09 1.96 26.10
CA PHE A 27 -16.66 1.64 26.11
C PHE A 27 -16.16 1.04 24.80
N ILE A 28 -16.96 0.21 24.13
CA ILE A 28 -16.64 -0.30 22.78
C ILE A 28 -16.60 0.85 21.79
N SER A 29 -17.60 1.74 21.83
CA SER A 29 -17.65 2.92 20.95
C SER A 29 -16.45 3.85 21.16
N LEU A 30 -16.05 4.06 22.42
CA LEU A 30 -14.88 4.89 22.78
C LEU A 30 -13.53 4.24 22.43
N LYS A 31 -13.41 2.91 22.52
CA LYS A 31 -12.19 2.19 22.11
C LYS A 31 -12.05 2.05 20.59
N GLY A 32 -13.15 2.14 19.86
CA GLY A 32 -13.22 1.91 18.41
C GLY A 32 -12.80 3.09 17.52
N GLN A 33 -12.53 4.27 18.07
CA GLN A 33 -12.23 5.46 17.27
C GLN A 33 -10.97 6.19 17.74
N SER A 34 -9.80 5.60 17.48
CA SER A 34 -8.70 6.42 16.97
C SER A 34 -8.76 6.24 15.45
N PRO A 35 -9.08 7.27 14.64
CA PRO A 35 -8.96 7.15 13.21
C PRO A 35 -7.49 6.91 12.92
N ALA A 36 -7.11 5.66 12.66
CA ALA A 36 -5.80 5.34 12.16
C ALA A 36 -5.60 6.20 10.91
N LYS A 37 -4.66 7.13 10.98
CA LYS A 37 -4.37 8.05 9.88
C LYS A 37 -4.21 7.22 8.61
N PRO A 38 -4.94 7.52 7.52
CA PRO A 38 -4.84 6.73 6.29
C PRO A 38 -3.37 6.67 5.86
N ARG A 39 -2.89 5.46 5.59
CA ARG A 39 -1.54 5.23 5.06
C ARG A 39 -1.66 4.96 3.57
N ALA A 40 -0.79 5.59 2.80
CA ALA A 40 -0.63 5.32 1.38
C ALA A 40 0.62 4.47 1.20
N ASP A 41 0.53 3.44 0.38
CA ASP A 41 1.68 2.63 0.02
C ASP A 41 2.37 3.24 -1.21
N ILE A 42 3.70 3.29 -1.16
CA ILE A 42 4.58 3.66 -2.25
C ILE A 42 5.48 2.47 -2.53
N ILE A 43 5.58 2.10 -3.80
CA ILE A 43 6.52 1.09 -4.26
C ILE A 43 7.77 1.83 -4.76
N GLU A 44 8.89 1.57 -4.11
CA GLU A 44 10.20 2.03 -4.53
C GLU A 44 10.87 0.94 -5.35
N VAL A 45 11.30 1.28 -6.58
CA VAL A 45 12.14 0.41 -7.40
C VAL A 45 13.50 1.06 -7.51
N SER A 46 14.52 0.37 -7.03
CA SER A 46 15.92 0.82 -7.08
C SER A 46 16.67 0.00 -8.12
N GLU A 47 17.27 0.65 -9.12
CA GLU A 47 18.09 0.01 -10.15
C GLU A 47 19.57 0.30 -9.88
N PHE A 48 20.42 -0.72 -9.99
CA PHE A 48 21.84 -0.65 -9.63
C PHE A 48 22.72 -0.89 -10.86
N HIS A 49 23.95 -0.38 -10.82
CA HIS A 49 24.97 -0.73 -11.79
C HIS A 49 25.65 -2.07 -11.48
N SER A 50 25.61 -2.51 -10.22
CA SER A 50 26.15 -3.80 -9.78
C SER A 50 25.12 -4.90 -9.94
N SER A 51 25.53 -6.06 -10.44
CA SER A 51 24.64 -7.20 -10.70
C SER A 51 23.99 -7.83 -9.46
N ASN A 52 24.43 -7.44 -8.26
CA ASN A 52 23.97 -7.94 -6.96
C ASN A 52 23.23 -6.87 -6.13
N CYS A 53 22.85 -5.74 -6.73
CA CYS A 53 22.15 -4.64 -6.06
C CYS A 53 22.88 -4.05 -4.83
N GLU A 54 24.22 -4.12 -4.81
CA GLU A 54 25.04 -3.48 -3.78
C GLU A 54 25.37 -2.02 -4.09
N GLY A 55 25.53 -1.22 -3.03
CA GLY A 55 25.94 0.19 -3.14
C GLY A 55 24.76 1.13 -3.42
N PRO A 56 25.03 2.37 -3.86
CA PRO A 56 23.98 3.34 -4.13
C PRO A 56 23.22 2.97 -5.42
N PRO A 57 21.87 3.07 -5.45
CA PRO A 57 21.09 2.79 -6.64
C PRO A 57 21.38 3.84 -7.72
N ALA A 58 21.64 3.43 -8.95
CA ALA A 58 21.83 4.34 -10.08
C ALA A 58 20.57 5.15 -10.41
N ARG A 59 19.40 4.54 -10.20
CA ARG A 59 18.09 5.14 -10.41
C ARG A 59 17.13 4.64 -9.35
N VAL A 60 16.27 5.53 -8.87
CA VAL A 60 15.16 5.20 -7.98
C VAL A 60 13.87 5.65 -8.65
N TRP A 61 12.86 4.78 -8.65
CA TRP A 61 11.53 5.01 -9.19
C TRP A 61 10.53 4.91 -8.05
N LEU A 62 9.57 5.83 -7.99
CA LEU A 62 8.50 5.82 -6.99
C LEU A 62 7.17 5.61 -7.70
N ILE A 63 6.55 4.46 -7.45
CA ILE A 63 5.23 4.10 -7.99
C ILE A 63 4.22 4.25 -6.86
N ARG A 64 3.17 5.03 -7.11
CA ARG A 64 2.07 5.20 -6.16
C ARG A 64 0.92 4.30 -6.60
N PRO A 65 0.81 3.06 -6.08
CA PRO A 65 -0.43 2.31 -6.23
C PRO A 65 -1.59 3.19 -5.77
N GLY A 66 -2.72 3.08 -6.47
CA GLY A 66 -3.94 3.80 -6.10
C GLY A 66 -4.38 3.47 -4.65
N PRO A 67 -5.48 4.08 -4.19
CA PRO A 67 -5.97 3.86 -2.82
C PRO A 67 -6.05 2.35 -2.48
N PRO A 68 -5.66 1.96 -1.25
CA PRO A 68 -5.64 0.56 -0.83
C PRO A 68 -7.04 -0.03 -0.91
N GLY A 69 -7.19 -1.20 -1.53
CA GLY A 69 -8.50 -1.86 -1.60
C GLY A 69 -8.72 -2.96 -2.64
N HIS A 70 -7.82 -3.21 -3.61
CA HIS A 70 -8.12 -4.19 -4.66
C HIS A 70 -6.95 -5.12 -4.98
N SER A 71 -7.04 -6.33 -4.43
CA SER A 71 -6.39 -7.56 -4.87
C SER A 71 -6.73 -7.86 -6.33
N GLU A 72 -5.74 -8.20 -7.17
CA GLU A 72 -5.81 -8.55 -8.61
C GLU A 72 -6.52 -7.53 -9.56
N ASP A 73 -7.47 -6.73 -9.07
CA ASP A 73 -8.21 -5.66 -9.75
C ASP A 73 -7.62 -4.27 -9.45
N ALA A 74 -6.33 -4.18 -9.10
CA ALA A 74 -5.68 -2.91 -8.85
C ALA A 74 -5.91 -1.96 -10.05
N PRO A 75 -6.37 -0.71 -9.84
CA PRO A 75 -6.71 0.18 -10.93
C PRO A 75 -5.48 0.44 -11.81
N CYS A 76 -5.69 0.56 -13.12
CA CYS A 76 -4.64 0.95 -14.04
C CYS A 76 -4.12 2.34 -13.66
N ILE A 77 -2.87 2.41 -13.20
CA ILE A 77 -2.25 3.68 -12.81
C ILE A 77 -1.30 4.16 -13.88
N SER A 78 -1.17 5.49 -13.99
CA SER A 78 -0.03 6.04 -14.72
C SER A 78 1.21 5.88 -13.84
N ILE A 79 2.17 5.13 -14.34
CA ILE A 79 3.49 4.99 -13.77
C ILE A 79 4.33 6.11 -14.38
N ARG A 80 4.59 7.15 -13.58
CA ARG A 80 5.47 8.25 -13.95
C ARG A 80 6.79 8.10 -13.22
N PRO A 81 7.85 7.71 -13.94
CA PRO A 81 9.19 7.62 -13.42
C PRO A 81 9.67 8.94 -12.81
N GLU A 82 9.71 9.02 -11.49
CA GLU A 82 10.46 10.08 -10.81
C GLU A 82 11.92 9.67 -10.73
N MET A 83 12.71 9.91 -11.78
CA MET A 83 14.13 9.58 -11.75
C MET A 83 14.86 10.45 -10.73
N LYS A 84 15.25 9.84 -9.60
CA LYS A 84 16.26 10.41 -8.70
C LYS A 84 17.62 9.82 -9.04
N VAL A 85 18.51 10.66 -9.58
CA VAL A 85 19.94 10.33 -9.70
C VAL A 85 20.60 10.65 -8.36
N PRO A 86 21.30 9.70 -7.71
CA PRO A 86 21.97 9.97 -6.45
C PRO A 86 22.97 11.12 -6.58
N GLY A 87 22.96 12.03 -5.60
CA GLY A 87 23.84 13.19 -5.58
C GLY A 87 23.31 14.43 -6.32
N GLN A 88 22.14 14.32 -6.99
CA GLN A 88 21.48 15.45 -7.62
C GLN A 88 20.31 15.93 -6.75
N ALA A 89 20.34 17.20 -6.34
CA ALA A 89 19.31 17.78 -5.48
C ALA A 89 17.93 17.73 -6.17
N ALA A 90 16.88 17.48 -5.37
CA ALA A 90 15.48 17.56 -5.79
C ALA A 90 15.21 18.97 -6.35
N GLY A 91 15.21 19.12 -7.67
CA GLY A 91 15.08 20.42 -8.33
C GLY A 91 15.60 20.45 -9.77
N THR A 92 16.49 19.53 -10.14
CA THR A 92 16.90 19.31 -11.53
C THR A 92 16.45 17.93 -11.98
N ALA A 93 15.13 17.70 -12.02
CA ALA A 93 14.58 16.55 -12.74
C ALA A 93 14.87 16.78 -14.23
N GLY A 94 15.98 16.22 -14.71
CA GLY A 94 16.25 16.13 -16.13
C GLY A 94 15.08 15.39 -16.76
N ALA A 95 14.26 16.12 -17.50
CA ALA A 95 13.19 15.61 -18.32
C ALA A 95 13.78 14.75 -19.44
N ALA A 96 14.26 13.54 -19.11
CA ALA A 96 14.20 12.48 -20.09
C ALA A 96 12.72 12.18 -20.23
N ALA A 97 12.19 12.40 -21.42
CA ALA A 97 10.83 12.02 -21.79
C ALA A 97 10.71 10.50 -21.68
N VAL A 98 10.52 10.00 -20.45
CA VAL A 98 10.17 8.60 -20.26
C VAL A 98 8.69 8.52 -20.58
N GLU A 99 8.37 7.80 -21.65
CA GLU A 99 7.01 7.54 -22.10
C GLU A 99 6.13 7.24 -20.88
N GLN A 100 4.97 7.89 -20.83
CA GLN A 100 4.01 7.67 -19.74
C GLN A 100 3.59 6.20 -19.80
N LEU A 101 4.09 5.40 -18.85
CA LEU A 101 3.75 3.99 -18.74
C LEU A 101 2.44 3.88 -17.97
N TYR A 102 1.66 2.86 -18.30
CA TYR A 102 0.47 2.48 -17.54
C TYR A 102 0.66 1.08 -16.97
N GLY A 103 0.07 0.79 -15.83
CA GLY A 103 0.18 -0.55 -15.29
C GLY A 103 -0.58 -0.84 -14.02
N ARG A 104 -0.49 -2.09 -13.58
CA ARG A 104 -1.11 -2.60 -12.34
C ARG A 104 -0.04 -3.25 -11.47
N VAL A 105 0.15 -2.70 -10.27
CA VAL A 105 1.04 -3.27 -9.24
C VAL A 105 0.56 -2.80 -7.87
N SER A 106 0.66 -3.67 -6.87
CA SER A 106 0.32 -3.37 -5.48
C SER A 106 1.37 -3.96 -4.53
N CYS A 107 1.44 -3.44 -3.31
CA CYS A 107 2.33 -4.00 -2.30
C CYS A 107 1.92 -5.40 -1.86
N ASP A 108 0.64 -5.74 -1.92
CA ASP A 108 0.16 -7.10 -1.65
C ASP A 108 0.71 -8.09 -2.68
N THR A 109 0.75 -7.68 -3.95
CA THR A 109 1.33 -8.46 -5.04
C THR A 109 2.84 -8.68 -4.85
N LEU A 110 3.59 -7.66 -4.39
CA LEU A 110 5.04 -7.78 -4.18
C LEU A 110 5.43 -8.63 -2.95
N ARG A 111 4.53 -8.70 -1.96
CA ARG A 111 4.72 -9.45 -0.72
C ARG A 111 4.21 -10.88 -0.79
N HIS A 112 3.57 -11.26 -1.89
CA HIS A 112 3.04 -12.60 -2.08
C HIS A 112 4.19 -13.63 -2.16
N GLU A 113 4.02 -14.81 -1.57
CA GLU A 113 5.09 -15.82 -1.47
C GLU A 113 5.54 -16.36 -2.84
N GLU A 114 4.67 -16.31 -3.84
CA GLU A 114 4.97 -16.73 -5.23
C GLU A 114 5.64 -15.61 -6.07
N GLY A 115 5.92 -14.46 -5.45
CA GLY A 115 6.32 -13.25 -6.15
C GLY A 115 5.14 -12.53 -6.79
N GLY A 116 5.44 -11.37 -7.37
CA GLY A 116 4.44 -10.48 -7.96
C GLY A 116 4.62 -10.31 -9.46
N PHE A 117 3.70 -9.56 -10.05
CA PHE A 117 3.83 -9.08 -11.42
C PHE A 117 3.42 -7.62 -11.53
N LEU A 118 4.03 -6.94 -12.50
CA LEU A 118 3.62 -5.65 -13.01
C LEU A 118 3.07 -5.88 -14.42
N ASP A 119 1.81 -5.55 -14.64
CA ASP A 119 1.31 -5.42 -16.02
C ASP A 119 1.72 -4.04 -16.55
N LEU A 120 2.51 -4.01 -17.61
CA LEU A 120 2.90 -2.79 -18.33
C LEU A 120 2.04 -2.63 -19.57
N CYS A 121 1.31 -1.53 -19.66
CA CYS A 121 0.29 -1.31 -20.67
C CYS A 121 0.60 -0.07 -21.51
N SER A 122 0.24 -0.13 -22.79
CA SER A 122 0.39 0.98 -23.74
C SER A 122 -0.72 2.04 -23.62
N ASP A 123 -1.80 1.71 -22.92
CA ASP A 123 -2.99 2.54 -22.76
C ASP A 123 -3.45 2.65 -21.29
N GLN A 124 -4.21 3.71 -20.99
CA GLN A 124 -4.76 3.97 -19.66
C GLN A 124 -5.89 3.00 -19.25
N SER A 125 -6.44 2.25 -20.20
CA SER A 125 -7.44 1.22 -19.88
C SER A 125 -6.81 -0.06 -19.32
N CYS A 126 -5.50 -0.23 -19.48
CA CYS A 126 -4.80 -1.49 -19.22
C CYS A 126 -5.57 -2.67 -19.83
N SER A 127 -5.90 -2.57 -21.12
CA SER A 127 -6.57 -3.65 -21.85
C SER A 127 -5.63 -4.85 -21.99
N GLU A 128 -6.12 -6.09 -21.82
CA GLU A 128 -5.27 -7.29 -21.87
C GLU A 128 -4.45 -7.40 -23.17
N ALA A 129 -5.02 -6.95 -24.29
CA ALA A 129 -4.34 -6.95 -25.59
C ALA A 129 -3.17 -5.95 -25.69
N GLY A 130 -3.16 -4.92 -24.83
CA GLY A 130 -2.13 -3.87 -24.81
C GLY A 130 -1.18 -3.96 -23.62
N CYS A 131 -1.29 -4.98 -22.78
CA CYS A 131 -0.49 -5.16 -21.57
C CYS A 131 0.48 -6.33 -21.69
N GLN A 132 1.69 -6.14 -21.19
CA GLN A 132 2.69 -7.18 -21.00
C GLN A 132 2.89 -7.42 -19.51
N ARG A 133 2.79 -8.68 -19.08
CA ARG A 133 3.09 -9.07 -17.72
C ARG A 133 4.60 -9.20 -17.51
N ILE A 134 5.13 -8.46 -16.55
CA ILE A 134 6.54 -8.49 -16.17
C ILE A 134 6.65 -9.04 -14.75
N PRO A 135 7.43 -10.10 -14.49
CA PRO A 135 7.63 -10.58 -13.13
C PRO A 135 8.32 -9.49 -12.30
N SER A 136 7.81 -9.22 -11.11
CA SER A 136 8.51 -8.41 -10.12
C SER A 136 9.45 -9.31 -9.32
N VAL A 137 10.53 -8.75 -8.80
CA VAL A 137 11.28 -9.42 -7.72
C VAL A 137 10.56 -9.24 -6.39
N GLY A 138 10.75 -10.19 -5.48
CA GLY A 138 10.23 -10.11 -4.14
C GLY A 138 10.75 -8.88 -3.39
N GLU A 139 10.00 -8.42 -2.39
CA GLU A 139 10.40 -7.29 -1.56
C GLU A 139 11.80 -7.53 -0.93
N GLY A 140 12.75 -6.65 -1.25
CA GLY A 140 14.14 -6.72 -0.76
C GLY A 140 15.07 -7.65 -1.54
N GLU A 141 14.59 -8.36 -2.56
CA GLU A 141 15.42 -9.21 -3.41
C GLU A 141 16.06 -8.42 -4.55
N CYS A 142 17.14 -8.98 -5.12
CA CYS A 142 17.81 -8.44 -6.29
C CYS A 142 17.49 -9.29 -7.52
N GLY A 143 17.07 -8.65 -8.61
CA GLY A 143 16.86 -9.31 -9.89
C GLY A 143 16.71 -8.31 -11.01
N THR A 144 15.79 -8.56 -11.94
CA THR A 144 15.63 -7.71 -13.12
C THR A 144 14.56 -6.64 -12.88
N SER A 145 14.79 -5.42 -13.35
CA SER A 145 13.78 -4.37 -13.35
C SER A 145 12.74 -4.61 -14.45
N PHE A 146 11.58 -3.96 -14.33
CA PHE A 146 10.54 -4.04 -15.37
C PHE A 146 10.94 -3.40 -16.70
N LEU A 147 12.04 -2.63 -16.73
CA LEU A 147 12.63 -2.05 -17.92
C LEU A 147 13.80 -2.88 -18.46
N GLY A 148 14.04 -4.06 -17.90
CA GLY A 148 15.11 -4.96 -18.33
C GLY A 148 16.49 -4.65 -17.76
N PHE A 149 16.61 -3.80 -16.72
CA PHE A 149 17.88 -3.63 -16.01
C PHE A 149 18.22 -4.89 -15.23
N ALA A 150 19.45 -5.39 -15.36
CA ALA A 150 19.88 -6.66 -14.78
C ALA A 150 20.00 -6.68 -13.24
N ALA A 151 19.89 -5.52 -12.59
CA ALA A 151 19.94 -5.40 -11.14
C ALA A 151 18.95 -4.35 -10.65
N ALA A 152 17.86 -4.81 -10.05
CA ALA A 152 16.88 -3.99 -9.39
C ALA A 152 16.33 -4.68 -8.16
N SER A 153 15.96 -3.86 -7.16
CA SER A 153 15.28 -4.29 -5.95
C SER A 153 14.01 -3.48 -5.75
N TRP A 154 12.98 -4.13 -5.24
CA TRP A 154 11.67 -3.53 -5.03
C TRP A 154 11.37 -3.48 -3.54
N ARG A 155 10.72 -2.41 -3.09
CA ARG A 155 10.38 -2.22 -1.69
C ARG A 155 9.05 -1.49 -1.53
N CYS A 156 8.28 -1.87 -0.52
CA CYS A 156 7.08 -1.18 -0.13
C CYS A 156 7.31 -0.24 1.05
N ILE A 157 6.92 1.03 0.87
CA ILE A 157 7.05 2.10 1.86
C ILE A 157 5.65 2.60 2.18
N SER A 158 5.18 2.37 3.41
CA SER A 158 3.92 2.94 3.88
C SER A 158 4.17 4.35 4.44
N VAL A 159 3.61 5.37 3.80
CA VAL A 159 3.69 6.76 4.23
C VAL A 159 2.33 7.23 4.78
N ALA A 160 2.32 8.23 5.66
CA ALA A 160 1.06 8.87 6.03
C ALA A 160 0.48 9.59 4.79
N ALA A 161 -0.81 9.40 4.51
CA ALA A 161 -1.45 9.94 3.29
C ALA A 161 -1.35 11.48 3.18
N ASP A 162 -1.21 12.20 4.29
CA ASP A 162 -1.04 13.66 4.30
C ASP A 162 0.36 14.12 3.81
N LEU A 163 1.28 13.22 3.47
CA LEU A 163 2.65 13.55 3.03
C LEU A 163 2.86 13.34 1.52
N THR A 164 1.80 13.09 0.74
CA THR A 164 1.89 12.80 -0.70
C THR A 164 1.61 14.00 -1.61
N GLU A 165 1.58 15.24 -1.09
CA GLU A 165 1.46 16.48 -1.89
C GLU A 165 2.79 16.94 -2.50
#